data_AF-A0A497IYM6-F1
#
_entry.id   AF-A0A497IYM6-F1
#
_cell.length_a   1.000
_cell.length_b   1.000
_cell.length_c   1.000
_cell.angle_alpha   90.00
_cell.angle_beta   90.00
_cell.angle_gamma   90.00
#
_symmetry.space_group_name_H-M   'P 1'
#
loop_
_entity.id
_entity.type
_entity.pdbx_description
1 polymer ?
#
loop_
_entity_poly.entity_id
_entity_poly.type
_entity_poly.pdbx_seq_one_letter_code
_entity_poly.pdbx_strand_id
1 'polypeptide(L)' 'MDALGENLPLLLGGGIGVIFGVVLLFDDVSDFGKTDRPHHYHWGILLIIGGAILLAMGLARLILKLLFG' A
#
# COMPACT_ATOMS: atom_id res chain seq x y z
N MET A 1 -7.79 12.21 -20.47
CA MET A 1 -6.69 12.00 -19.51
C MET A 1 -5.87 10.83 -20.03
N ASP A 2 -4.56 10.83 -19.83
CA ASP A 2 -3.71 9.72 -20.27
C ASP A 2 -3.96 8.47 -19.42
N ALA A 3 -3.63 7.29 -19.94
CA ALA A 3 -3.86 6.01 -19.26
C ALA A 3 -3.20 5.97 -17.86
N LEU A 4 -2.07 6.64 -17.70
CA LEU A 4 -1.39 6.79 -16.41
C LEU A 4 -2.20 7.66 -15.45
N GLY A 5 -2.67 8.84 -15.88
CA GLY A 5 -3.44 9.76 -15.03
C GLY A 5 -4.73 9.15 -14.49
N GLU A 6 -5.41 8.29 -15.26
CA GLU A 6 -6.62 7.60 -14.80
C GLU A 6 -6.37 6.50 -13.77
N ASN A 7 -5.16 5.94 -13.73
CA ASN A 7 -4.78 4.88 -12.78
C ASN A 7 -3.92 5.41 -11.62
N LEU A 8 -3.44 6.66 -11.72
CA LEU A 8 -2.59 7.30 -10.72
C LEU A 8 -3.17 7.24 -9.29
N PRO A 9 -4.48 7.42 -9.04
CA PRO A 9 -5.02 7.30 -7.69
C PRO A 9 -4.85 5.90 -7.08
N LEU A 10 -5.02 4.84 -7.87
CA LEU A 10 -4.84 3.46 -7.41
C LEU A 10 -3.35 3.15 -7.15
N LEU A 11 -2.48 3.64 -8.04
CA LEU A 11 -1.03 3.44 -7.92
C LEU A 11 -0.46 4.20 -6.71
N LEU A 12 -0.84 5.46 -6.52
CA LEU A 12 -0.41 6.27 -5.39
C LEU A 12 -1.02 5.78 -4.07
N GLY A 13 -2.33 5.53 -4.05
CA GLY A 13 -3.01 5.01 -2.86
C GLY A 13 -2.44 3.65 -2.44
N GLY A 14 -2.17 2.78 -3.41
CA GLY A 14 -1.55 1.49 -3.15
C GLY A 14 -0.10 1.62 -2.66
N GLY A 15 0.72 2.44 -3.32
CA GLY A 15 2.10 2.70 -2.92
C GLY A 15 2.22 3.31 -1.52
N ILE A 16 1.40 4.32 -1.22
CA ILE A 16 1.31 4.94 0.12
C ILE A 16 0.90 3.90 1.16
N GLY A 17 -0.12 3.08 0.87
CA GLY A 17 -0.55 2.01 1.77
C GLY A 17 0.58 1.04 2.12
N VAL A 18 1.33 0.57 1.13
CA VAL A 18 2.49 -0.31 1.37
C VAL A 18 3.56 0.40 2.21
N ILE A 19 3.93 1.64 1.88
CA ILE A 19 4.97 2.39 2.59
C ILE A 19 4.59 2.60 4.06
N PHE A 20 3.40 3.13 4.33
CA PHE A 20 2.94 3.37 5.70
C PHE A 20 2.78 2.07 6.48
N GLY A 21 2.30 1.01 5.83
CA GLY A 21 2.16 -0.28 6.48
C GLY A 21 3.52 -0.88 6.89
N VAL A 22 4.55 -0.73 6.05
CA VAL A 22 5.93 -1.10 6.40
C VAL A 22 6.46 -0.26 7.55
N VAL A 23 6.26 1.06 7.53
CA VAL A 23 6.69 1.95 8.62
C VAL A 23 6.09 1.53 9.96
N LEU A 24 4.80 1.22 10.01
CA LEU A 24 4.15 0.75 11.25
C LEU A 24 4.70 -0.60 11.73
N LEU A 25 5.06 -1.50 10.82
CA LEU A 25 5.71 -2.76 11.21
C LEU A 25 7.10 -2.53 11.81
N PHE A 26 7.89 -1.62 11.23
CA PHE A 26 9.22 -1.30 11.76
C PHE A 26 9.16 -0.57 13.10
N ASP A 27 8.18 0.32 13.28
CA ASP A 27 7.90 0.98 14.57
C ASP A 27 7.63 -0.08 15.65
N ASP A 28 6.74 -1.02 15.36
CA ASP A 28 6.40 -2.12 16.29
C ASP A 28 7.57 -3.06 16.59
N VAL A 29 8.42 -3.36 15.59
CA VAL A 29 9.65 -4.14 15.81
C VAL A 29 10.61 -3.38 16.72
N SER A 30 10.70 -2.05 16.60
CA SER A 30 11.55 -1.22 17.47
C SER A 30 11.03 -1.11 18.91
N ASP A 31 9.74 -1.37 19.10
CA ASP A 31 9.05 -1.39 20.38
C ASP A 31 8.87 -2.81 20.94
N PHE A 32 9.45 -3.83 20.30
CA PHE A 32 9.36 -5.20 20.76
C PHE A 32 9.95 -5.37 22.17
N GLY A 33 9.14 -5.85 23.11
CA GLY A 33 9.51 -6.01 24.52
C GLY A 33 9.20 -4.81 25.42
N LYS A 34 8.71 -3.69 24.87
CA LYS A 34 8.19 -2.56 25.64
C LYS A 34 6.70 -2.75 25.88
N THR A 35 6.27 -2.78 27.14
CA THR A 35 4.86 -3.00 27.51
C THR A 35 4.09 -1.69 27.73
N ASP A 36 4.77 -0.56 27.70
CA ASP A 36 4.22 0.78 27.89
C ASP A 36 3.74 1.43 26.58
N ARG A 37 3.98 0.78 25.43
CA ARG A 37 3.64 1.31 24.11
C ARG A 37 2.61 0.43 23.41
N PRO A 38 1.57 1.02 22.79
CA PRO A 38 0.60 0.27 22.00
C PRO A 38 1.23 -0.24 20.69
N HIS A 39 0.97 -1.51 20.38
CA HIS A 39 1.43 -2.16 19.15
C HIS A 39 0.44 -1.96 17.99
N HIS A 40 0.92 -1.48 16.85
CA HIS A 40 0.14 -1.14 15.65
C HIS A 40 0.36 -2.12 14.46
N TYR A 41 1.00 -3.26 14.66
CA TYR A 41 1.39 -4.18 13.58
C TYR A 41 0.21 -4.65 12.73
N HIS A 42 -0.96 -4.82 13.35
CA HIS A 42 -2.20 -5.15 12.68
C HIS A 42 -2.60 -4.11 11.63
N TRP A 43 -2.50 -2.81 11.94
CA TRP A 43 -2.70 -1.74 10.96
C TRP A 43 -1.63 -1.77 9.87
N GLY A 44 -0.38 -2.05 10.26
CA GLY A 44 0.72 -2.23 9.32
C GLY A 44 0.44 -3.31 8.27
N ILE A 45 0.00 -4.49 8.72
CA ILE A 45 -0.37 -5.62 7.86
C ILE A 45 -1.55 -5.26 6.94
N LEU A 46 -2.60 -4.66 7.49
CA LEU A 46 -3.77 -4.27 6.70
C LEU A 46 -3.42 -3.26 5.60
N LEU A 47 -2.57 -2.28 5.91
CA LEU A 47 -2.11 -1.28 4.95
C LEU A 47 -1.22 -1.89 3.85
N ILE A 48 -0.36 -2.85 4.20
CA ILE A 48 0.44 -3.58 3.20
C ILE A 48 -0.45 -4.39 2.26
N ILE A 49 -1.38 -5.17 2.81
CA ILE A 49 -2.28 -6.01 2.01
C ILE A 49 -3.17 -5.14 1.12
N GLY A 50 -3.85 -4.15 1.71
CA GLY A 50 -4.70 -3.22 0.98
C GLY A 50 -3.92 -2.44 -0.07
N GLY A 51 -2.73 -1.95 0.28
CA GLY A 51 -1.85 -1.23 -0.64
C GLY A 51 -1.40 -2.07 -1.82
N ALA A 52 -1.00 -3.32 -1.56
CA ALA A 52 -0.62 -4.28 -2.60
C ALA A 52 -1.78 -4.61 -3.55
N ILE A 53 -2.99 -4.78 -3.02
CA ILE A 53 -4.21 -5.00 -3.83
C ILE A 53 -4.46 -3.79 -4.75
N LEU A 54 -4.42 -2.57 -4.21
CA LEU A 54 -4.63 -1.35 -5.00
C LEU A 54 -3.57 -1.16 -6.08
N LEU A 55 -2.30 -1.44 -5.77
CA LEU A 55 -1.21 -1.43 -6.75
C LEU A 55 -1.45 -2.47 -7.86
N ALA A 56 -1.79 -3.71 -7.49
CA ALA A 56 -2.05 -4.77 -8.45
C ALA A 56 -3.23 -4.41 -9.37
N MET A 57 -4.32 -3.87 -8.81
CA MET A 57 -5.47 -3.40 -9.59
C MET A 57 -5.11 -2.23 -10.51
N GLY A 58 -4.38 -1.24 -10.00
CA GLY A 58 -3.95 -0.08 -10.78
C GLY A 58 -3.03 -0.45 -11.94
N LEU A 59 -2.06 -1.34 -11.68
CA LEU A 59 -1.15 -1.86 -12.71
C LEU A 59 -1.88 -2.72 -13.73
N ALA A 60 -2.74 -3.65 -13.29
CA ALA A 60 -3.52 -4.50 -14.20
C ALA A 60 -4.40 -3.65 -15.12
N ARG A 61 -5.12 -2.65 -14.57
CA ARG A 61 -5.96 -1.75 -15.36
C ARG A 61 -5.14 -0.88 -16.30
N LEU A 62 -3.98 -0.38 -15.88
CA LEU A 62 -3.07 0.37 -16.74
C LEU A 62 -2.58 -0.49 -17.91
N ILE A 63 -2.11 -1.71 -17.65
CA ILE A 63 -1.64 -2.65 -18.68
C ILE A 63 -2.75 -2.97 -19.67
N LEU A 64 -3.95 -3.32 -19.20
CA LEU A 64 -5.09 -3.61 -20.07
C LEU A 64 -5.43 -2.41 -20.97
N LYS A 65 -5.39 -1.19 -20.42
CA LYS A 65 -5.64 0.01 -21.21
C LYS A 65 -4.55 0.28 -22.24
N LEU A 66 -3.28 -0.01 -21.93
CA LEU A 66 -2.18 0.14 -22.89
C LEU A 66 -2.21 -0.91 -24.00
N LEU A 67 -2.78 -2.10 -23.75
CA LEU A 67 -2.84 -3.19 -24.71
C LEU A 67 -4.09 -3.15 -25.62
N PHE A 68 -5.21 -2.67 -25.09
CA PHE A 68 -6.53 -2.81 -25.74
C PHE A 68 -7.34 -1.51 -25.81
N GLY A 69 -6.88 -0.43 -25.18
CA GLY A 69 -7.52 0.89 -25.18
C GLY A 69 -6.79 1.88 -26.06
#